data_AF-A0A2N3CT76-F1
#
_entry.id   AF-A0A2N3CT76-F1
#
_cell.length_a   1.000
_cell.length_b   1.000
_cell.length_c   1.000
_cell.angle_alpha   90.00
_cell.angle_beta   90.00
_cell.angle_gamma   90.00
#
_symmetry.space_group_name_H-M   'P 1'
#
loop_
_entity.id
_entity.type
_entity.pdbx_description
1 polymer ?
#
loop_
_entity_poly.entity_id
_entity_poly.type
_entity_poly.pdbx_seq_one_letter_code
_entity_poly.pdbx_strand_id
1 'polypeptide(L)'
;MIPPGARVWIALGHTDMRKGMQGLALLVQQGLKRNPHGGDLFVFRGRAGSLIKIIWHDGIGMSLYAKRLEQGRFIWPAASEGTVSLTPSQLACLLEGIDWRNPQYTWRPASAG
;
A
#
# COMPACT_ATOMS: atom_id res chain seq x y z
N MET A 1 -11.68 -4.42 9.15
CA MET A 1 -12.00 -4.90 7.78
C MET A 1 -11.55 -3.84 6.78
N ILE A 2 -11.14 -4.21 5.57
CA ILE A 2 -10.86 -3.24 4.51
C ILE A 2 -12.21 -2.74 3.96
N PRO A 3 -12.44 -1.42 3.82
CA PRO A 3 -13.70 -0.91 3.27
C PRO A 3 -13.95 -1.47 1.85
N PRO A 4 -15.18 -1.92 1.54
CA PRO A 4 -15.53 -2.34 0.18
C PRO A 4 -15.27 -1.21 -0.82
N GLY A 5 -14.60 -1.52 -1.94
CA GLY A 5 -14.30 -0.53 -2.98
C GLY A 5 -13.14 0.43 -2.66
N ALA A 6 -12.44 0.25 -1.52
CA ALA A 6 -11.28 1.06 -1.19
C ALA A 6 -10.19 0.93 -2.26
N ARG A 7 -9.68 2.08 -2.74
CA ARG A 7 -8.51 2.09 -3.62
C ARG A 7 -7.26 1.97 -2.78
N VAL A 8 -6.23 1.36 -3.35
CA VAL A 8 -4.94 1.20 -2.68
C VAL A 8 -3.94 2.12 -3.35
N TRP A 9 -3.28 2.97 -2.56
CA TRP A 9 -2.26 3.91 -3.01
C TRP A 9 -0.91 3.57 -2.35
N ILE A 10 0.09 3.25 -3.15
CA ILE A 10 1.49 3.24 -2.72
C ILE A 10 2.03 4.66 -2.74
N ALA A 11 2.62 5.10 -1.62
CA ALA A 11 3.46 6.29 -1.58
C ALA A 11 4.82 5.98 -2.21
N LEU A 12 5.22 6.79 -3.19
CA LEU A 12 6.52 6.68 -3.85
C LEU A 12 7.66 7.13 -2.91
N GLY A 13 8.89 6.70 -3.22
CA GLY A 13 10.04 6.96 -2.36
C GLY A 13 10.04 6.18 -1.04
N HIS A 14 10.50 6.83 0.03
CA HIS A 14 10.66 6.21 1.35
C HIS A 14 10.01 7.07 2.43
N THR A 15 9.44 6.40 3.43
CA THR A 15 8.77 7.06 4.55
C THR A 15 9.52 6.82 5.86
N ASP A 16 9.57 7.85 6.70
CA ASP A 16 9.98 7.70 8.09
C ASP A 16 8.96 6.85 8.85
N MET A 17 9.32 5.58 9.07
CA MET A 17 8.44 4.59 9.68
C MET A 17 8.31 4.73 11.21
N ARG A 18 8.93 5.74 11.84
CA ARG A 18 8.66 6.10 13.24
C ARG A 18 7.28 6.75 13.39
N LYS A 19 6.72 7.29 12.31
CA LYS A 19 5.38 7.90 12.31
C LYS A 19 4.29 6.87 12.63
N GLY A 20 3.43 7.24 13.57
CA GLY A 20 2.18 6.53 13.86
C GLY A 20 1.06 6.98 12.91
N MET A 21 -0.19 6.63 13.25
CA MET A 21 -1.38 6.93 12.44
C MET A 21 -1.49 8.41 12.05
N GLN A 22 -1.38 9.32 13.01
CA GLN A 22 -1.52 10.76 12.78
C GLN A 22 -0.42 11.32 11.86
N GLY A 23 0.84 10.91 12.08
CA GLY A 23 1.96 11.35 11.24
C GLY A 23 1.88 10.81 9.81
N LEU A 24 1.39 9.58 9.63
CA LEU A 24 1.17 9.03 8.29
C LEU A 24 -0.05 9.68 7.61
N ALA A 25 -1.15 9.93 8.35
CA ALA A 25 -2.31 10.66 7.82
C ALA A 25 -1.95 12.07 7.37
N LEU A 26 -1.08 12.76 8.11
CA LEU A 26 -0.55 14.07 7.72
C LEU A 26 0.24 13.99 6.40
N LEU A 27 1.03 12.92 6.20
CA LEU A 27 1.73 12.70 4.94
C LEU A 27 0.76 12.44 3.79
N VAL A 28 -0.34 11.70 4.01
CA VAL A 28 -1.40 11.54 3.00
C VAL A 28 -1.98 12.90 2.61
N GLN A 29 -2.36 13.71 3.60
CA GLN A 29 -3.00 14.99 3.37
C GLN A 29 -2.06 16.02 2.72
N GLN A 30 -0.86 16.20 3.27
CA GLN A 30 0.04 17.27 2.88
C GLN A 30 1.01 16.87 1.78
N GLY A 31 1.53 15.64 1.84
CA GLY A 31 2.50 15.12 0.88
C GLY A 31 1.82 14.54 -0.35
N LEU A 32 0.85 13.65 -0.17
CA LEU A 32 0.16 12.99 -1.28
C LEU A 32 -1.04 13.78 -1.82
N LYS A 33 -1.43 14.88 -1.15
CA LYS A 33 -2.60 15.72 -1.48
C LYS A 33 -3.91 14.92 -1.60
N ARG A 34 -4.10 13.94 -0.70
CA ARG A 34 -5.27 13.05 -0.67
C ARG A 34 -6.00 13.13 0.66
N ASN A 35 -7.25 12.68 0.69
CA ASN A 35 -8.04 12.65 1.93
C ASN A 35 -7.70 11.39 2.75
N PRO A 36 -7.04 11.48 3.92
CA PRO A 36 -6.77 10.32 4.78
C PRO A 36 -8.04 9.70 5.38
N HIS A 37 -9.16 10.43 5.41
CA HIS A 37 -10.44 9.95 5.94
C HIS A 37 -11.36 9.34 4.88
N GLY A 38 -10.93 9.27 3.61
CA GLY A 38 -11.76 8.89 2.47
C GLY A 38 -11.99 7.40 2.26
N GLY A 39 -11.56 6.52 3.18
CA GLY A 39 -11.73 5.07 3.05
C GLY A 39 -10.67 4.34 2.21
N ASP A 40 -9.85 5.08 1.46
CA ASP A 40 -8.74 4.52 0.69
C ASP A 40 -7.60 4.01 1.61
N LEU A 41 -6.84 3.03 1.11
CA LEU A 41 -5.66 2.48 1.75
C LEU A 41 -4.40 3.21 1.28
N PHE A 42 -3.56 3.62 2.21
CA PHE A 42 -2.28 4.27 1.92
C PHE A 42 -1.12 3.43 2.43
N VAL A 43 -0.32 2.91 1.50
CA VAL A 43 0.80 2.00 1.75
C VAL A 43 2.12 2.77 1.71
N PHE A 44 2.89 2.65 2.77
CA PHE A 44 4.19 3.28 2.96
C PHE A 44 5.27 2.22 3.15
N ARG A 45 6.50 2.55 2.75
CA ARG A 45 7.67 1.67 2.92
C ARG A 45 8.85 2.45 3.47
N GLY A 46 9.54 1.85 4.44
CA GLY A 46 10.74 2.45 5.03
C GLY A 46 11.95 2.37 4.11
N ARG A 47 12.97 3.19 4.37
CA ARG A 47 14.23 3.20 3.58
C ARG A 47 14.93 1.84 3.54
N ALA A 48 14.96 1.11 4.65
CA ALA A 48 15.54 -0.25 4.71
C ALA A 48 14.75 -1.28 3.87
N GLY A 49 13.46 -1.04 3.66
CA GLY A 49 12.62 -1.83 2.77
C GLY A 49 12.04 -3.11 3.28
N SER A 50 12.40 -3.54 4.49
CA SER A 50 11.80 -4.69 5.14
C SER A 50 10.50 -4.36 5.88
N LEU A 51 10.13 -3.09 6.03
CA LEU A 51 8.93 -2.67 6.76
C LEU A 51 8.00 -1.87 5.86
N ILE A 52 6.72 -2.24 5.88
CA ILE A 52 5.61 -1.44 5.36
C ILE A 52 4.62 -1.08 6.46
N LYS A 53 3.90 0.01 6.25
CA LYS A 53 2.75 0.43 7.04
C LYS A 53 1.60 0.78 6.11
N ILE A 54 0.39 0.41 6.48
CA ILE A 54 -0.83 0.75 5.74
C ILE A 54 -1.78 1.44 6.69
N ILE A 55 -2.30 2.61 6.31
CA ILE A 55 -3.39 3.26 7.04
C ILE A 55 -4.64 3.34 6.17
N TRP A 56 -5.78 3.29 6.84
CA TRP A 56 -7.08 3.60 6.26
C TRP A 56 -8.03 4.07 7.37
N HIS A 57 -9.03 4.85 7.00
CA HIS A 57 -10.07 5.30 7.90
C HIS A 57 -11.38 4.60 7.53
N ASP A 58 -12.10 4.02 8.49
CA ASP A 58 -13.35 3.27 8.22
C ASP A 58 -14.62 4.12 8.35
N GLY A 59 -14.46 5.43 8.58
CA GLY A 59 -15.55 6.38 8.84
C GLY A 59 -15.72 6.69 10.33
N ILE A 60 -15.22 5.84 11.21
CA ILE A 60 -15.26 6.02 12.66
C ILE A 60 -13.85 6.25 13.20
N GLY A 61 -12.88 5.46 12.76
CA GLY A 61 -11.52 5.47 13.25
C GLY A 61 -10.47 5.20 12.19
N MET A 62 -9.24 5.59 12.50
CA MET A 62 -8.05 5.25 11.72
C MET A 62 -7.53 3.88 12.17
N SER A 63 -7.21 3.03 11.20
CA SER A 63 -6.52 1.77 11.43
C SER A 63 -5.09 1.83 10.89
N LEU A 64 -4.18 1.08 11.52
CA LEU A 64 -2.81 0.92 11.08
C LEU A 64 -2.46 -0.56 11.03
N TYR A 65 -2.05 -1.02 9.85
CA TYR A 65 -1.40 -2.30 9.66
C TYR A 65 0.11 -2.10 9.48
N ALA A 66 0.92 -2.99 10.06
CA ALA A 66 2.36 -3.00 9.87
C ALA A 66 2.83 -4.43 9.59
N LYS A 67 3.67 -4.59 8.55
CA LYS A 67 4.30 -5.88 8.23
C LYS A 67 5.79 -5.70 8.04
N ARG A 68 6.56 -6.55 8.71
CA ARG A 68 8.00 -6.67 8.53
C ARG A 68 8.30 -8.00 7.83
N LEU A 69 9.18 -7.97 6.84
CA LEU A 69 9.81 -9.18 6.31
C LEU A 69 10.96 -9.58 7.22
N GLU A 70 11.03 -10.85 7.58
CA GLU A 70 12.17 -11.42 8.30
C GLU A 70 13.44 -11.42 7.43
N GLN A 71 13.28 -11.55 6.11
CA GLN A 71 14.39 -11.50 5.15
C GLN A 71 13.99 -10.75 3.88
N GLY A 72 14.95 -10.05 3.27
CA GLY A 72 14.77 -9.35 2.01
C GLY A 72 14.11 -7.98 2.15
N ARG A 73 13.53 -7.50 1.04
CA ARG A 73 12.92 -6.17 0.94
C ARG A 73 11.67 -6.25 0.08
N PHE A 74 10.65 -5.47 0.43
CA PHE A 74 9.50 -5.27 -0.44
C PHE A 74 9.94 -4.61 -1.73
N ILE A 75 9.41 -5.13 -2.84
CA ILE A 75 9.56 -4.56 -4.18
C ILE A 75 8.76 -3.26 -4.22
N TRP A 76 9.44 -2.17 -4.53
CA TRP A 76 8.89 -0.82 -4.49
C TRP A 76 9.11 -0.12 -5.84
N PRO A 77 8.21 0.80 -6.26
CA PRO A 77 8.45 1.57 -7.48
C PRO A 77 9.71 2.43 -7.34
N ALA A 78 10.44 2.59 -8.45
CA ALA A 78 11.70 3.35 -8.47
C ALA A 78 11.50 4.87 -8.35
N ALA A 79 10.31 5.36 -8.68
CA ALA A 79 10.00 6.79 -8.59
C ALA A 79 10.09 7.29 -7.14
N SER A 80 10.60 8.51 -6.98
CA SER A 80 10.89 9.12 -5.68
C SER A 80 9.71 9.86 -5.06
N GLU A 81 8.75 10.33 -5.87
CA GLU A 81 7.64 11.17 -5.40
C GLU A 81 6.31 10.83 -6.10
N GLY A 82 5.21 11.06 -5.38
CA GLY A 82 3.85 10.81 -5.86
C GLY A 82 3.22 9.52 -5.34
N THR A 83 2.23 9.01 -6.07
CA THR A 83 1.51 7.76 -5.73
C THR A 83 1.28 6.86 -6.93
N VAL A 84 1.27 5.55 -6.72
CA VAL A 84 0.81 4.55 -7.69
C VAL A 84 -0.37 3.77 -7.10
N SER A 85 -1.41 3.54 -7.90
CA SER A 85 -2.55 2.72 -7.49
C SER A 85 -2.25 1.22 -7.64
N LEU A 86 -2.71 0.41 -6.69
CA LEU A 86 -2.69 -1.05 -6.76
C LEU A 86 -4.11 -1.60 -6.86
N THR A 87 -4.25 -2.75 -7.51
CA THR A 87 -5.42 -3.61 -7.32
C THR A 87 -5.32 -4.38 -5.99
N PRO A 88 -6.43 -4.92 -5.46
CA PRO A 88 -6.38 -5.77 -4.26
C PRO A 88 -5.44 -6.97 -4.40
N SER A 89 -5.38 -7.60 -5.58
CA SER A 89 -4.47 -8.73 -5.84
C SER A 89 -3.01 -8.29 -5.84
N GLN A 90 -2.69 -7.11 -6.37
CA GLN A 90 -1.33 -6.58 -6.31
C GLN A 90 -0.91 -6.23 -4.88
N LEU A 91 -1.85 -5.72 -4.06
CA LEU A 91 -1.59 -5.53 -2.63
C LEU A 91 -1.32 -6.86 -1.92
N ALA A 92 -2.08 -7.91 -2.22
CA ALA A 92 -1.82 -9.25 -1.68
C ALA A 92 -0.43 -9.77 -2.07
N CYS A 93 -0.05 -9.69 -3.35
CA CYS A 93 1.29 -10.05 -3.81
C CYS A 93 2.38 -9.26 -3.07
N LEU A 94 2.22 -7.94 -2.97
CA LEU A 94 3.16 -7.09 -2.22
C LEU A 94 3.29 -7.56 -0.77
N LEU A 95 2.17 -7.84 -0.11
CA LEU A 95 2.16 -8.29 1.28
C LEU A 95 2.85 -9.64 1.45
N GLU A 96 2.82 -10.51 0.45
CA GLU A 96 3.54 -11.79 0.43
C GLU A 96 5.00 -11.67 -0.01
N GLY A 97 5.47 -10.47 -0.37
CA GLY A 97 6.84 -10.26 -0.87
C GLY A 97 7.03 -10.68 -2.34
N ILE A 98 5.94 -10.92 -3.07
CA ILE A 98 5.93 -11.27 -4.49
C ILE A 98 6.00 -9.97 -5.34
N ASP A 99 6.61 -10.05 -6.54
CA ASP A 99 6.63 -8.91 -7.47
C ASP A 99 5.23 -8.59 -8.00
N TRP A 100 4.58 -7.63 -7.34
CA TRP A 100 3.24 -7.17 -7.67
C TRP A 100 3.17 -6.37 -8.99
N ARG A 101 4.31 -5.94 -9.55
CA ARG A 101 4.34 -5.13 -10.78
C ARG A 101 4.17 -5.98 -12.03
N ASN A 102 4.48 -7.27 -11.95
CA ASN A 102 4.36 -8.22 -13.05
C ASN A 102 3.59 -9.48 -12.62
N PRO A 103 2.30 -9.37 -12.25
CA PRO A 103 1.50 -10.54 -11.90
C PRO A 103 1.30 -11.39 -13.15
N GLN A 104 1.87 -12.60 -13.16
CA GLN A 104 1.67 -13.55 -14.26
C GLN A 104 0.41 -14.38 -14.02
N TYR A 105 -0.57 -14.24 -14.90
CA TYR A 105 -1.70 -15.15 -14.96
C TYR A 105 -1.27 -16.41 -15.72
N THR A 106 -1.42 -17.57 -15.09
CA THR A 106 -1.01 -18.85 -15.69
C THR A 106 -1.88 -19.24 -16.88
N TRP A 107 -3.20 -19.06 -16.78
CA TRP A 107 -4.16 -19.30 -17.86
C TRP A 107 -5.53 -18.73 -17.48
N ARG A 108 -6.24 -18.10 -18.42
CA ARG A 108 -7.61 -17.61 -18.24
C ARG A 108 -8.47 -18.13 -19.39
N PRO A 109 -9.52 -18.93 -19.13
CA PRO A 109 -10.39 -19.42 -20.20
C PRO A 109 -11.11 -18.25 -20.89
N ALA A 110 -11.11 -18.25 -22.21
CA ALA A 110 -11.74 -17.22 -23.04
C ALA A 110 -13.18 -17.58 -23.47
N SER A 111 -13.55 -18.86 -23.36
CA SER A 111 -14.90 -19.36 -23.60
C SER A 111 -15.24 -20.45 -22.58
N ALA A 112 -16.53 -20.59 -22.29
CA ALA A 112 -17.07 -21.69 -21.51
C ALA A 112 -17.45 -22.84 -22.46
N GLY A 113 -16.44 -23.43 -23.13
CA GLY A 113 -16.69 -24.39 -24.21
C GLY A 113 -17.17 -23.75 -25.50
#